data_AF-A0A7V8VV99-F1
#
_entry.id   AF-A0A7V8VV99-F1
#
_cell.length_a   1.000
_cell.length_b   1.000
_cell.length_c   1.000
_cell.angle_alpha   90.00
_cell.angle_beta   90.00
_cell.angle_gamma   90.00
#
_symmetry.space_group_name_H-M   'P 1'
#
loop_
_entity.id
_entity.type
_entity.pdbx_description
1 polymer ?
#
loop_
_entity_poly.entity_id
_entity_poly.type
_entity_poly.pdbx_seq_one_letter_code
_entity_poly.pdbx_strand_id
1 'polypeptide(L)' 'MLEHALDLEPARRPARWIVHGRHAGGHWIVVVGPDSEEQVLVIVTVYPRESSP' A
#
# COMPACT_ATOMS: atom_id res chain seq x y z
N MET A 1 -5.48 -4.29 -7.14
CA MET A 1 -4.95 -3.56 -6.00
C MET A 1 -3.48 -3.24 -6.28
N LEU A 2 -3.09 -1.97 -6.14
CA LEU A 2 -2.01 -1.21 -6.83
C LEU A 2 -2.37 -0.64 -8.21
N GLU A 3 -3.02 -1.38 -9.11
CA GLU A 3 -3.52 -0.81 -10.39
C GLU A 3 -4.63 0.24 -10.21
N HIS A 4 -5.16 0.34 -8.98
CA HIS A 4 -6.09 1.38 -8.53
C HIS A 4 -5.48 2.22 -7.39
N ALA A 5 -4.15 2.37 -7.37
CA ALA A 5 -3.48 3.28 -6.46
C ALA A 5 -3.94 4.72 -6.75
N LEU A 6 -4.33 5.41 -5.68
CA LEU A 6 -4.74 6.81 -5.72
C LEU A 6 -3.59 7.72 -5.26
N ASP A 7 -2.79 7.23 -4.31
CA ASP A 7 -1.68 7.99 -3.74
C ASP A 7 -0.58 7.04 -3.23
N LEU A 8 0.64 7.57 -3.16
CA LEU A 8 1.85 6.91 -2.69
C LEU A 8 2.64 7.88 -1.81
N GLU A 9 2.82 7.52 -0.53
CA GLU A 9 3.59 8.32 0.41
C GLU A 9 4.65 7.48 1.14
N PRO A 10 5.79 8.07 1.54
CA PRO A 10 6.76 7.39 2.39
C PRO A 10 6.15 6.98 3.73
N ALA A 11 6.37 5.74 4.15
CA ALA A 11 5.99 5.32 5.49
C ALA A 11 6.98 5.85 6.53
N ARG A 12 6.56 5.85 7.82
CA ARG A 12 7.47 6.19 8.93
C ARG A 12 8.66 5.24 9.06
N ARG A 13 8.50 3.98 8.65
CA ARG A 13 9.61 3.01 8.64
C ARG A 13 10.41 3.16 7.35
N PRO A 14 11.76 3.19 7.42
CA PRO A 14 12.61 3.26 6.23
C PRO A 14 12.30 2.16 5.22
N ALA A 15 12.53 2.47 3.94
CA ALA A 15 12.32 1.56 2.82
C ALA A 15 10.90 0.96 2.75
N ARG A 16 9.89 1.72 3.17
CA ARG A 16 8.49 1.37 3.03
C ARG A 16 7.69 2.55 2.53
N TRP A 17 6.64 2.25 1.78
CA TRP A 17 5.66 3.22 1.31
C TRP A 17 4.26 2.76 1.65
N ILE A 18 3.39 3.74 1.83
CA ILE A 18 1.96 3.57 2.03
C ILE A 18 1.30 3.90 0.69
N VAL A 19 0.56 2.95 0.16
CA VAL A 19 -0.27 3.12 -1.03
C VAL A 19 -1.72 3.17 -0.58
N HIS A 20 -2.39 4.27 -0.90
CA HIS A 20 -3.83 4.39 -0.73
C HIS A 20 -4.50 3.93 -2.01
N GLY A 21 -5.51 3.06 -1.91
CA GLY A 21 -6.18 2.53 -3.09
C GLY A 21 -7.60 2.08 -2.81
N ARG A 22 -8.26 1.61 -3.88
CA ARG A 22 -9.58 0.98 -3.80
C ARG A 22 -9.52 -0.48 -4.21
N HIS A 23 -10.27 -1.32 -3.49
CA HIS A 23 -10.47 -2.72 -3.82
C HIS A 23 -11.85 -3.18 -3.35
N ALA A 24 -12.58 -3.86 -4.24
CA ALA A 24 -13.97 -4.29 -4.03
C ALA A 24 -14.91 -3.15 -3.57
N GLY A 25 -14.71 -1.94 -4.10
CA GLY A 25 -15.48 -0.74 -3.75
C GLY A 25 -15.10 -0.08 -2.41
N GLY A 26 -14.27 -0.73 -1.59
CA GLY A 26 -13.77 -0.19 -0.32
C GLY A 26 -12.44 0.55 -0.45
N HIS A 27 -12.11 1.37 0.55
CA HIS A 27 -10.80 1.99 0.69
C HIS A 27 -9.82 1.07 1.41
N TRP A 28 -8.57 1.04 0.95
CA TRP A 28 -7.53 0.19 1.49
C TRP A 28 -6.22 0.95 1.64
N ILE A 29 -5.46 0.53 2.64
CA ILE A 29 -4.08 0.94 2.85
C ILE A 29 -3.19 -0.28 2.60
N VAL A 30 -2.24 -0.13 1.69
CA VAL A 30 -1.25 -1.16 1.35
C VAL A 30 0.13 -0.65 1.72
N VAL A 31 0.86 -1.39 2.53
CA VAL A 31 2.26 -1.10 2.82
C VAL A 31 3.11 -1.92 1.86
N VAL A 32 3.93 -1.25 1.07
CA VAL A 32 4.88 -1.88 0.14
C VAL A 32 6.31 -1.56 0.55
N GLY A 33 7.23 -2.46 0.22
CA GLY A 33 8.67 -2.28 0.38
C GLY A 33 9.42 -2.92 -0.79
N PRO A 34 10.71 -2.58 -0.98
CA PRO A 34 11.50 -3.19 -2.02
C PRO A 34 11.96 -4.58 -1.56
N ASP A 35 11.99 -5.53 -2.48
CA ASP A 35 12.73 -6.77 -2.35
C ASP A 35 14.06 -6.59 -3.09
N SER A 36 15.16 -6.54 -2.35
CA SER A 36 16.49 -6.30 -2.89
C SER A 36 17.08 -7.49 -3.64
N GLU A 37 16.60 -8.70 -3.38
CA GLU A 37 17.07 -9.91 -4.06
C GLU A 37 16.45 -10.02 -5.44
N GLU A 38 15.15 -9.69 -5.53
CA GLU A 38 14.35 -9.86 -6.75
C GLU A 38 14.14 -8.55 -7.54
N GLN A 39 14.59 -7.40 -7.03
CA GLN A 39 14.40 -6.06 -7.63
C GLN A 39 12.93 -5.69 -7.90
N VAL A 40 12.01 -6.17 -7.04
CA VAL A 40 10.56 -5.92 -7.16
C VAL A 40 10.00 -5.18 -5.95
N LEU A 41 8.78 -4.65 -6.09
CA LEU A 41 7.98 -4.17 -4.96
C LEU A 41 7.16 -5.31 -4.38
N VAL A 42 7.27 -5.54 -3.08
CA VAL A 42 6.51 -6.55 -2.36
C VAL A 42 5.48 -5.88 -1.44
N ILE A 43 4.29 -6.46 -1.42
CA ILE A 43 3.25 -6.09 -0.46
C ILE A 43 3.62 -6.67 0.90
N VAL A 44 3.97 -5.79 1.84
CA VAL A 44 4.33 -6.17 3.20
C VAL A 44 3.08 -6.43 4.02
N THR A 45 2.06 -5.57 3.91
CA THR A 45 0.79 -5.74 4.61
C THR A 45 -0.35 -4.95 3.96
N VAL A 46 -1.58 -5.41 4.15
CA VAL A 46 -2.80 -4.83 3.56
C VAL A 46 -3.88 -4.72 4.64
N TYR A 47 -4.51 -3.55 4.74
CA TYR A 47 -5.58 -3.29 5.71
C TYR A 47 -6.78 -2.61 5.04
N PRO A 48 -8.01 -3.06 5.30
CA PRO A 48 -9.19 -2.28 4.94
C PRO A 48 -9.17 -0.99 5.77
N ARG A 49 -9.43 0.14 5.14
CA ARG A 49 -9.61 1.40 5.86
C ARG A 49 -11.09 1.56 6.12
N GLU A 50 -11.47 1.52 7.39
CA GLU A 50 -12.83 1.89 7.77
C GLU A 50 -13.09 3.33 7.32
N SER A 51 -14.15 3.51 6.55
CA SER A 51 -14.69 4.84 6.27
C SER A 51 -15.15 5.39 7.62
N SER A 52 -14.43 6.36 8.18
CA SER A 52 -14.97 7.12 9.31
C SER A 52 -16.33 7.70 8.86
N PRO A 53 -17.40 7.57 9.66
CA PRO A 53 -18.72 8.09 9.32
C PRO A 53 -18.71 9.62 9.16
#